data_AF-A0A966PVB6-F1
#
_entry.id   AF-A0A966PVB6-F1
#
_cell.length_a   1.000
_cell.length_b   1.000
_cell.length_c   1.000
_cell.angle_alpha   90.00
_cell.angle_beta   90.00
_cell.angle_gamma   90.00
#
_symmetry.space_group_name_H-M   'P 1'
#
loop_
_entity.id
_entity.type
_entity.pdbx_description
1 polymer ?
#
loop_
_entity_poly.entity_id
_entity_poly.type
_entity_poly.pdbx_seq_one_letter_code
_entity_poly.pdbx_strand_id
1 'polypeptide(L)'
;MADIYCIMKAQEKREERKREREMRNMIVLNTKAELIDLLNNTSMDTLVNSVAFASDLLEMVRENDNLVEINEDLGFCDDGGWIQIDEMGYVVKDFAIC
;
A
#
# COMPACT_ATOMS: atom_id res chain seq x y z
N MET A 1 -30.80 7.75 -33.26
CA MET A 1 -29.54 8.38 -32.78
C MET A 1 -29.42 8.38 -31.24
N ALA A 2 -30.16 7.55 -30.49
CA ALA A 2 -30.06 7.48 -29.02
C ALA A 2 -29.18 6.32 -28.51
N ASP A 3 -29.00 5.26 -29.31
CA ASP A 3 -28.35 4.02 -28.85
C ASP A 3 -26.86 4.18 -28.54
N ILE A 4 -26.13 4.95 -29.35
CA ILE A 4 -24.69 5.16 -29.16
C ILE A 4 -24.42 5.98 -27.89
N TYR A 5 -25.25 7.00 -27.61
CA TYR A 5 -25.09 7.84 -26.42
C TYR A 5 -25.30 7.04 -25.12
N CYS A 6 -26.31 6.17 -25.09
CA CYS A 6 -26.55 5.27 -23.95
C CYS A 6 -25.40 4.27 -23.74
N ILE A 7 -24.82 3.74 -24.82
CA ILE A 7 -23.67 2.83 -24.74
C ILE A 7 -22.44 3.54 -24.18
N MET A 8 -22.15 4.77 -24.64
CA MET A 8 -21.02 5.57 -24.15
C MET A 8 -21.16 5.87 -22.64
N LYS A 9 -22.35 6.28 -22.18
CA LYS A 9 -22.61 6.55 -20.76
C LYS A 9 -22.54 5.29 -19.90
N ALA A 10 -22.94 4.14 -20.44
CA ALA A 10 -22.82 2.86 -19.74
C ALA A 10 -21.36 2.39 -19.61
N GLN A 11 -20.49 2.72 -20.57
CA GLN A 11 -19.06 2.43 -20.48
C GLN A 11 -18.36 3.33 -19.46
N GLU A 12 -18.63 4.64 -19.49
CA GLU A 12 -18.10 5.61 -18.50
C GLU A 12 -18.43 5.18 -17.06
N LYS A 13 -19.70 4.81 -16.81
CA LYS A 13 -20.16 4.34 -15.49
C LYS A 13 -19.65 2.94 -15.10
N ARG A 14 -19.11 2.17 -16.04
CA ARG A 14 -18.42 0.89 -15.78
C ARG A 14 -16.96 1.12 -15.48
N GLU A 15 -16.31 2.08 -16.15
CA GLU A 15 -14.95 2.50 -15.82
C GLU A 15 -14.89 3.20 -14.47
N GLU A 16 -15.84 4.09 -14.13
CA GLU A 16 -15.95 4.67 -12.78
C GLU A 16 -16.07 3.59 -11.72
N ARG A 17 -16.97 2.61 -11.91
CA ARG A 17 -17.12 1.50 -10.96
C ARG A 17 -15.88 0.60 -10.89
N LYS A 18 -15.12 0.49 -11.97
CA LYS A 18 -13.84 -0.24 -12.00
C LYS A 18 -12.76 0.54 -11.25
N ARG A 19 -12.70 1.86 -11.42
CA ARG A 19 -11.81 2.77 -10.66
C ARG A 19 -12.19 2.85 -9.18
N GLU A 20 -13.47 2.85 -8.83
CA GLU A 20 -13.94 2.76 -7.43
C GLU A 20 -13.56 1.43 -6.79
N ARG A 21 -13.56 0.33 -7.56
CA ARG A 21 -13.15 -0.99 -7.08
C ARG A 21 -11.63 -1.15 -7.00
N GLU A 22 -10.87 -0.37 -7.76
CA GLU A 22 -9.40 -0.32 -7.75
C GLU A 22 -8.84 0.73 -6.77
N MET A 23 -9.64 1.71 -6.32
CA MET A 23 -9.39 2.47 -5.09
C MET A 23 -9.65 1.59 -3.86
N ARG A 24 -8.85 0.52 -3.72
CA ARG A 24 -8.57 0.02 -2.37
C ARG A 24 -8.02 1.22 -1.60
N ASN A 25 -8.57 1.52 -0.43
CA ASN A 25 -8.08 2.59 0.43
C ASN A 25 -6.58 2.42 0.60
N MET A 26 -5.82 3.27 -0.10
CA MET A 26 -4.38 3.27 -0.01
C MET A 26 -4.03 3.87 1.34
N ILE A 27 -3.45 3.06 2.21
CA ILE A 27 -3.09 3.44 3.57
C ILE A 27 -1.75 4.18 3.47
N VAL A 28 -1.78 5.48 3.77
CA VAL A 28 -0.56 6.30 3.78
C VAL A 28 -0.04 6.38 5.21
N LEU A 29 1.20 5.96 5.41
CA LEU A 29 1.88 5.96 6.70
C LEU A 29 2.95 7.06 6.72
N ASN A 30 2.87 7.95 7.70
CA ASN A 30 3.79 9.08 7.85
C ASN A 30 4.91 8.79 8.84
N THR A 31 4.70 7.87 9.79
CA THR A 31 5.63 7.59 10.87
C THR A 31 5.83 6.10 11.09
N LYS A 32 6.97 5.72 11.70
CA LYS A 32 7.24 4.34 12.13
C LYS A 32 6.15 3.80 13.05
N ALA A 33 5.58 4.64 13.92
CA ALA A 33 4.52 4.22 14.84
C ALA A 33 3.25 3.78 14.10
N GLU A 34 2.87 4.48 13.03
CA GLU A 34 1.71 4.09 12.21
C GLU A 34 1.96 2.78 11.46
N LEU A 35 3.20 2.53 11.01
CA LEU A 35 3.58 1.24 10.42
C LEU A 35 3.44 0.10 11.42
N ILE A 36 3.94 0.29 12.65
CA ILE A 36 3.83 -0.71 13.72
C ILE A 36 2.35 -0.95 14.06
N ASP A 37 1.55 0.11 14.19
CA ASP A 37 0.12 -0.01 14.50
C ASP A 37 -0.65 -0.70 13.37
N LEU A 38 -0.30 -0.42 12.11
CA LEU A 38 -0.86 -1.10 10.95
C LEU A 38 -0.51 -2.59 10.98
N LEU A 39 0.77 -2.94 11.16
CA LEU A 39 1.20 -4.33 11.22
C LEU A 39 0.52 -5.08 12.37
N ASN A 40 0.38 -4.45 13.54
CA ASN A 40 -0.25 -5.08 14.71
C ASN A 40 -1.77 -5.27 14.60
N ASN A 41 -2.47 -4.45 13.80
CA ASN A 41 -3.93 -4.48 13.70
C ASN A 41 -4.43 -4.94 12.33
N THR A 42 -3.54 -5.14 11.36
CA THR A 42 -3.91 -5.62 10.04
C THR A 42 -4.00 -7.14 10.01
N SER A 43 -4.79 -7.64 9.09
CA SER A 43 -4.85 -9.07 8.71
C SER A 43 -4.60 -9.21 7.20
N MET A 44 -3.84 -8.26 6.65
CA MET A 44 -3.53 -8.21 5.23
C MET A 44 -2.39 -9.18 4.91
N ASP A 45 -2.64 -10.09 3.99
CA ASP A 45 -1.62 -11.02 3.47
C ASP A 45 -0.50 -10.30 2.67
N THR A 46 -0.73 -9.05 2.25
CA THR A 46 0.23 -8.24 1.48
C THR A 46 -0.07 -6.75 1.63
N LEU A 47 0.98 -5.94 1.65
CA LEU A 47 0.91 -4.47 1.68
C LEU A 47 1.12 -3.87 0.28
N VAL A 48 1.55 -4.68 -0.71
CA VAL A 48 1.71 -4.25 -2.10
C VAL A 48 0.41 -3.62 -2.65
N ASN A 49 0.56 -2.46 -3.30
CA ASN A 49 -0.55 -1.64 -3.84
C ASN A 49 -1.62 -1.23 -2.81
N SER A 50 -1.37 -1.42 -1.52
CA SER A 50 -2.33 -1.13 -0.45
C SER A 50 -1.77 -0.13 0.55
N VAL A 51 -0.44 -0.06 0.69
CA VAL A 51 0.25 0.86 1.61
C VAL A 51 1.26 1.73 0.86
N ALA A 52 1.38 2.98 1.29
CA ALA A 52 2.40 3.92 0.86
C ALA A 52 3.04 4.59 2.08
N PHE A 53 4.35 4.82 2.01
CA PHE A 53 5.10 5.55 3.03
C PHE A 53 5.27 6.99 2.59
N ALA A 54 5.13 7.91 3.54
CA ALA A 54 5.24 9.35 3.34
C ALA A 54 6.05 9.99 4.46
N SER A 55 6.42 11.26 4.27
CA SER A 55 7.05 12.11 5.30
C SER A 55 8.29 11.46 5.92
N ASP A 56 8.43 11.54 7.25
CA ASP A 56 9.57 11.04 8.01
C ASP A 56 9.81 9.53 7.81
N LEU A 57 8.74 8.74 7.67
CA LEU A 57 8.88 7.32 7.38
C LEU A 57 9.54 7.09 6.02
N LEU A 58 9.10 7.80 4.99
CA LEU A 58 9.68 7.69 3.65
C LEU A 58 11.16 8.08 3.64
N GLU A 59 11.54 9.15 4.34
CA GLU A 59 12.95 9.56 4.47
C GLU A 59 13.79 8.46 5.13
N MET A 60 13.31 7.89 6.24
CA MET A 60 14.00 6.81 6.95
C MET A 60 14.18 5.56 6.07
N VAL A 61 13.16 5.15 5.32
CA VAL A 61 13.24 3.97 4.45
C VAL A 61 14.16 4.21 3.25
N ARG A 62 14.16 5.44 2.70
CA ARG A 62 15.08 5.83 1.62
C ARG A 62 16.54 5.81 2.05
N GLU A 63 16.83 6.19 3.30
CA GLU A 63 18.18 6.09 3.87
C GLU A 63 18.67 4.64 4.02
N ASN A 64 17.76 3.67 4.03
CA ASN A 64 18.02 2.24 4.13
C ASN A 64 17.75 1.50 2.80
N ASP A 65 18.15 2.09 1.68
CA ASP A 65 18.03 1.49 0.32
C ASP A 65 16.59 1.13 -0.09
N ASN A 66 15.61 1.93 0.36
CA ASN A 66 14.19 1.72 0.11
C ASN A 66 13.66 0.37 0.68
N LEU A 67 14.33 -0.17 1.69
CA LEU A 67 14.01 -1.46 2.29
C LEU A 67 13.87 -1.31 3.81
N VAL A 68 12.80 -1.89 4.35
CA VAL A 68 12.55 -2.00 5.78
C VAL A 68 12.54 -3.46 6.16
N GLU A 69 13.44 -3.86 7.03
CA GLU A 69 13.40 -5.17 7.66
C GLU A 69 12.41 -5.15 8.81
N ILE A 70 11.42 -6.04 8.78
CA ILE A 70 10.51 -6.26 9.89
C ILE A 70 11.24 -7.18 10.88
N ASN A 71 11.76 -6.58 11.94
CA ASN A 71 12.48 -7.25 13.01
C ASN A 71 11.85 -6.95 14.38
N GLU A 72 12.44 -7.47 15.47
CA GLU A 72 11.96 -7.23 16.84
C GLU A 72 11.88 -5.72 17.18
N ASP A 73 12.69 -4.85 16.58
CA ASP A 73 12.64 -3.39 16.77
C ASP A 73 11.44 -2.72 16.09
N LEU A 74 10.76 -3.42 15.18
CA LEU A 74 9.50 -3.04 14.55
C LEU A 74 8.30 -3.83 15.11
N GLY A 75 8.55 -4.75 16.04
CA GLY A 75 7.52 -5.38 16.87
C GLY A 75 6.73 -6.50 16.21
N PHE A 76 7.18 -7.02 15.07
CA PHE A 76 6.48 -8.07 14.34
C PHE A 76 7.44 -9.22 13.97
N CYS A 77 7.04 -10.44 14.33
CA CYS A 77 7.68 -11.76 14.17
C CYS A 77 9.17 -11.85 13.79
N ASP A 78 9.89 -12.69 14.53
CA ASP A 78 11.29 -13.14 14.34
C ASP A 78 11.54 -13.91 13.01
N ASP A 79 10.59 -13.86 12.06
CA ASP A 79 10.58 -14.60 10.79
C ASP A 79 11.34 -13.89 9.65
N GLY A 80 12.01 -12.76 9.95
CA GLY A 80 12.85 -12.05 8.99
C GLY A 80 12.07 -11.44 7.82
N GLY A 81 10.89 -10.89 8.11
CA GLY A 81 10.07 -10.20 7.13
C GLY A 81 10.72 -8.92 6.62
N TRP A 82 10.31 -8.46 5.43
CA TRP A 82 10.79 -7.19 4.88
C TRP A 82 9.78 -6.55 3.94
N ILE A 83 9.88 -5.23 3.81
CA ILE A 83 9.05 -4.38 2.94
C ILE A 83 9.98 -3.55 2.06
N GLN A 84 9.73 -3.55 0.75
CA GLN A 84 10.43 -2.70 -0.20
C GLN A 84 9.47 -1.68 -0.81
N ILE A 85 9.91 -0.43 -0.87
CA ILE A 85 9.18 0.67 -1.49
C ILE A 85 9.82 1.11 -2.80
N ASP A 86 9.05 1.80 -3.64
CA ASP A 86 9.58 2.54 -4.78
C ASP A 86 10.07 3.95 -4.41
N GLU A 87 10.63 4.65 -5.39
CA GLU A 87 11.10 6.02 -5.23
C GLU A 87 9.99 7.01 -4.84
N MET A 88 8.71 6.69 -5.06
CA MET A 88 7.59 7.53 -4.67
C MET A 88 7.06 7.21 -3.26
N GLY A 89 7.50 6.09 -2.66
CA GLY A 89 7.08 5.61 -1.36
C GLY A 89 6.03 4.50 -1.39
N TYR A 90 5.64 4.00 -2.56
CA TYR A 90 4.67 2.90 -2.65
C TYR A 90 5.32 1.56 -2.35
N VAL A 91 4.63 0.71 -1.58
CA VAL A 91 5.10 -0.65 -1.33
C VAL A 91 5.00 -1.47 -2.63
N VAL A 92 6.15 -1.92 -3.13
CA VAL A 92 6.27 -2.72 -4.36
C VAL A 92 6.49 -4.19 -4.09
N LYS A 93 7.08 -4.54 -2.95
CA LYS A 93 7.27 -5.93 -2.52
C LYS A 93 7.19 -6.02 -1.01
N ASP A 94 6.67 -7.14 -0.56
CA ASP A 94 6.71 -7.53 0.83
C ASP A 94 6.96 -9.04 0.96
N PHE A 95 7.48 -9.45 2.11
CA PHE A 95 7.74 -10.84 2.43
C PHE A 95 7.51 -11.11 3.92
N ALA A 96 6.90 -12.27 4.20
CA ALA A 96 6.58 -12.74 5.55
C ALA A 96 5.82 -11.69 6.39
N ILE A 97 4.83 -11.03 5.78
CA ILE A 97 3.85 -10.23 6.50
C ILE A 97 2.76 -11.17 6.99
N CYS A 98 2.50 -11.19 8.30
CA CYS A 98 1.48 -12.02 8.94
C CYS A 98 0.52 -11.17 9.76
#